data_AF-A0A8E2DG01-F1
#
_entry.id   AF-A0A8E2DG01-F1
#
_cell.length_a   1.000
_cell.length_b   1.000
_cell.length_c   1.000
_cell.angle_alpha   90.00
_cell.angle_beta   90.00
_cell.angle_gamma   90.00
#
_symmetry.space_group_name_H-M   'P 1'
#
loop_
_entity.id
_entity.type
_entity.pdbx_description
1 polymer ?
#
loop_
_entity_poly.entity_id
_entity_poly.type
_entity_poly.pdbx_seq_one_letter_code
_entity_poly.pdbx_strand_id
1 'polypeptide(L)'
;MSDPEICTALPHDHSKMSNPEDPVHSDAEVSDDTGSSGEDSSEDDSSEDSSEEDSPEEDTSEEGRDIAWVPPKLAAVDMAYTIRELMPLDEHRQKDKFIFDFITSLRGRCPSPEDVLSNVNTASCFLLLVMQTASSNIPLKPQWKSLANLRAVVKQEIVRKTLANAVRCKTFMRMRCLGLWYEGY
;
A
#
# COMPACT_ATOMS: atom_id res chain seq x y z
N MET A 1 -39.29 46.82 2.69
CA MET A 1 -39.95 47.04 1.39
C MET A 1 -38.89 46.71 0.35
N SER A 2 -38.84 45.55 -0.30
CA SER A 2 -39.89 44.59 -0.64
C SER A 2 -39.26 43.18 -0.78
N ASP A 3 -39.97 42.17 -0.29
CA ASP A 3 -40.00 40.77 -0.78
C ASP A 3 -41.41 40.57 -1.40
N PRO A 4 -41.80 39.45 -2.08
CA PRO A 4 -41.08 38.23 -2.52
C PRO A 4 -41.46 37.73 -3.96
N GLU A 5 -40.76 36.73 -4.50
CA GLU A 5 -41.30 35.69 -5.42
C GLU A 5 -40.39 34.44 -5.25
N ILE A 6 -40.71 33.38 -4.49
CA ILE A 6 -41.72 32.31 -4.67
C ILE A 6 -41.83 31.78 -6.11
N CYS A 7 -41.14 30.66 -6.38
CA CYS A 7 -41.56 29.69 -7.39
C CYS A 7 -41.43 28.26 -6.84
N THR A 8 -42.56 27.80 -6.30
CA THR A 8 -43.28 26.55 -6.59
C THR A 8 -42.51 25.23 -6.74
N ALA A 9 -42.80 24.32 -5.82
CA ALA A 9 -42.56 22.88 -5.85
C ALA A 9 -43.41 22.15 -6.90
N LEU A 10 -43.01 20.92 -7.29
CA LEU A 10 -43.90 19.76 -7.41
C LEU A 10 -43.12 18.41 -7.23
N PRO A 11 -43.81 17.31 -6.87
CA PRO A 11 -43.25 16.14 -6.17
C PRO A 11 -43.22 14.83 -7.00
N HIS A 12 -42.69 13.79 -6.34
CA HIS A 12 -42.93 12.34 -6.48
C HIS A 12 -42.75 11.66 -7.85
N ASP A 13 -41.86 10.67 -7.89
CA ASP A 13 -42.29 9.34 -8.32
C ASP A 13 -41.64 8.22 -7.49
N HIS A 14 -42.47 7.32 -7.01
CA HIS A 14 -42.15 6.10 -6.28
C HIS A 14 -42.23 4.95 -7.27
N SER A 15 -41.10 4.45 -7.78
CA SER A 15 -41.10 3.18 -8.49
C SER A 15 -40.54 2.07 -7.60
N LYS A 16 -41.48 1.27 -7.08
CA LYS A 16 -41.30 -0.05 -6.45
C LYS A 16 -40.94 -1.12 -7.50
N MET A 17 -40.54 -2.29 -6.99
CA MET A 17 -40.61 -3.65 -7.59
C MET A 17 -39.46 -3.98 -8.57
N SER A 18 -38.72 -5.09 -8.48
CA SER A 18 -38.89 -6.36 -7.75
C SER A 18 -37.55 -7.12 -7.63
N ASN A 19 -37.38 -7.86 -6.52
CA ASN A 19 -36.48 -9.01 -6.43
C ASN A 19 -36.98 -10.15 -7.33
N PRO A 20 -36.07 -10.94 -7.89
CA PRO A 20 -36.29 -12.38 -8.05
C PRO A 20 -35.35 -13.19 -7.15
N GLU A 21 -35.95 -14.21 -6.55
CA GLU A 21 -35.42 -15.16 -5.58
C GLU A 21 -34.38 -16.12 -6.19
N ASP A 22 -33.48 -16.61 -5.33
CA ASP A 22 -32.57 -17.74 -5.55
C ASP A 22 -33.33 -19.02 -5.96
N PRO A 23 -32.67 -19.90 -6.72
CA PRO A 23 -32.88 -21.33 -6.58
C PRO A 23 -31.66 -22.02 -5.95
N VAL A 24 -31.98 -22.77 -4.90
CA VAL A 24 -31.16 -23.73 -4.13
C VAL A 24 -30.96 -25.02 -4.94
N HIS A 25 -29.95 -25.80 -4.52
CA HIS A 25 -29.60 -27.21 -4.84
C HIS A 25 -28.54 -27.38 -5.94
N SER A 26 -27.48 -28.16 -5.76
CA SER A 26 -27.49 -29.52 -5.19
C SER A 26 -26.17 -29.95 -4.53
N ASP A 27 -26.33 -30.85 -3.56
CA ASP A 27 -25.36 -31.74 -2.93
C ASP A 27 -24.51 -32.57 -3.90
N ALA A 28 -23.32 -32.97 -3.41
CA ALA A 28 -22.68 -34.30 -3.50
C ALA A 28 -21.13 -34.11 -3.43
N GLU A 29 -20.48 -34.34 -2.28
CA GLU A 29 -20.04 -35.64 -1.71
C GLU A 29 -18.69 -36.15 -2.30
N VAL A 30 -17.82 -36.59 -1.37
CA VAL A 30 -16.75 -37.62 -1.52
C VAL A 30 -15.46 -37.22 -2.27
N SER A 31 -14.24 -37.64 -1.93
CA SER A 31 -13.52 -38.27 -0.80
C SER A 31 -12.07 -38.52 -1.30
N ASP A 32 -11.21 -39.08 -0.45
CA ASP A 32 -9.84 -39.61 -0.65
C ASP A 32 -8.70 -38.57 -0.57
N ASP A 33 -7.90 -38.50 0.50
CA ASP A 33 -7.07 -39.54 1.15
C ASP A 33 -5.95 -40.06 0.23
N THR A 34 -4.72 -39.65 0.52
CA THR A 34 -3.55 -40.54 0.51
C THR A 34 -2.34 -39.78 1.04
N GLY A 35 -1.91 -40.17 2.24
CA GLY A 35 -0.61 -39.80 2.78
C GLY A 35 0.55 -40.40 1.98
N SER A 36 1.72 -39.78 2.10
CA SER A 36 2.96 -40.53 2.03
C SER A 36 4.02 -39.87 2.90
N SER A 37 4.36 -40.61 3.96
CA SER A 37 5.52 -40.44 4.82
C SER A 37 6.79 -40.64 4.02
N GLY A 38 7.85 -39.89 4.33
CA GLY A 38 9.16 -40.04 3.70
C GLY A 38 10.22 -39.26 4.46
N GLU A 39 10.59 -39.80 5.62
CA GLU A 39 11.85 -39.52 6.30
C GLU A 39 13.01 -39.94 5.39
N ASP A 40 14.06 -39.13 5.22
CA ASP A 40 15.42 -39.68 5.31
C ASP A 40 16.49 -38.60 5.53
N SER A 41 17.50 -39.05 6.26
CA SER A 41 18.63 -38.35 6.85
C SER A 41 19.80 -38.25 5.87
N SER A 42 20.67 -37.26 6.05
CA SER A 42 22.12 -37.50 6.05
C SER A 42 22.86 -36.28 6.55
N GLU A 43 23.53 -36.48 7.69
CA GLU A 43 24.65 -35.70 8.18
C GLU A 43 25.89 -36.01 7.33
N ASP A 44 26.65 -34.98 6.94
CA ASP A 44 28.00 -35.07 6.34
C ASP A 44 28.67 -33.74 6.72
N ASP A 45 29.42 -33.65 7.82
CA ASP A 45 30.78 -34.12 8.10
C ASP A 45 31.88 -33.59 7.16
N SER A 46 32.98 -33.16 7.80
CA SER A 46 34.28 -32.76 7.23
C SER A 46 34.36 -31.41 6.48
N SER A 47 35.37 -30.57 6.64
CA SER A 47 36.59 -30.56 7.46
C SER A 47 37.28 -29.20 7.29
N GLU A 48 38.08 -28.85 8.29
CA GLU A 48 38.94 -27.66 8.39
C GLU A 48 39.99 -27.57 7.26
N ASP A 49 40.43 -26.34 6.94
CA ASP A 49 41.84 -25.91 6.96
C ASP A 49 42.29 -25.00 5.78
N SER A 50 42.81 -23.83 6.20
CA SER A 50 43.84 -22.97 5.61
C SER A 50 43.79 -22.44 4.18
N SER A 51 43.73 -21.11 4.06
CA SER A 51 44.91 -20.33 3.66
C SER A 51 44.74 -18.84 3.99
N GLU A 52 45.66 -18.34 4.82
CA GLU A 52 45.91 -16.92 5.01
C GLU A 52 46.62 -16.38 3.75
N GLU A 53 45.97 -15.49 3.00
CA GLU A 53 46.66 -14.58 2.08
C GLU A 53 46.51 -13.15 2.58
N ASP A 54 47.61 -12.69 3.17
CA ASP A 54 47.97 -11.33 3.54
C ASP A 54 47.89 -10.41 2.31
N SER A 55 46.83 -9.60 2.24
CA SER A 55 46.75 -8.47 1.31
C SER A 55 46.92 -7.17 2.09
N PRO A 56 48.00 -6.40 1.85
CA PRO A 56 48.23 -5.15 2.54
C PRO A 56 47.33 -4.04 1.98
N GLU A 57 46.59 -3.45 2.91
CA GLU A 57 46.20 -2.04 3.02
C GLU A 57 45.95 -1.24 1.73
N GLU A 58 44.68 -0.98 1.45
CA GLU A 58 44.24 0.40 1.30
C GLU A 58 43.11 0.66 2.29
N ASP A 59 43.51 1.19 3.44
CA ASP A 59 42.64 1.86 4.40
C ASP A 59 42.07 3.12 3.73
N THR A 60 41.02 2.95 2.94
CA THR A 60 40.04 4.01 2.73
C THR A 60 38.88 3.76 3.68
N SER A 61 39.16 3.82 4.99
CA SER A 61 38.18 4.19 6.00
C SER A 61 37.73 5.64 5.76
N GLU A 62 37.13 5.92 4.60
CA GLU A 62 35.96 6.78 4.60
C GLU A 62 34.82 5.90 5.10
N GLU A 63 34.88 5.64 6.41
CA GLU A 63 33.82 5.07 7.20
C GLU A 63 32.65 6.04 7.03
N GLY A 64 31.91 5.78 5.95
CA GLY A 64 30.79 6.56 5.49
C GLY A 64 29.79 6.48 6.59
N ARG A 65 29.86 7.43 7.52
CA ARG A 65 28.91 7.57 8.63
C ARG A 65 27.56 7.35 8.00
N ASP A 66 26.86 6.31 8.44
CA ASP A 66 25.49 6.06 8.01
C ASP A 66 24.70 7.34 8.31
N ILE A 67 24.59 8.23 7.32
CA ILE A 67 23.93 9.51 7.49
C ILE A 67 22.47 9.13 7.66
N ALA A 68 21.97 9.24 8.89
CA ALA A 68 20.59 8.96 9.21
C ALA A 68 19.69 9.76 8.27
N TRP A 69 18.92 9.04 7.44
CA TRP A 69 18.06 9.69 6.47
C TRP A 69 17.03 10.57 7.19
N VAL A 70 16.96 11.84 6.79
CA VAL A 70 16.01 12.80 7.35
C VAL A 70 14.80 12.89 6.42
N PRO A 71 13.58 12.66 6.92
CA PRO A 71 12.38 12.76 6.09
C PRO A 71 12.21 14.18 5.56
N PRO A 72 11.94 14.36 4.26
CA PRO A 72 11.67 15.68 3.71
C PRO A 72 10.38 16.25 4.32
N LYS A 73 10.36 17.57 4.59
CA LYS A 73 9.14 18.25 5.00
C LYS A 73 8.24 18.46 3.78
N LEU A 74 7.11 17.76 3.74
CA LEU A 74 6.21 17.75 2.61
C LEU A 74 5.23 18.92 2.69
N ALA A 75 5.06 19.61 1.57
CA ALA A 75 4.11 20.67 1.34
C ALA A 75 2.98 20.20 0.40
N ALA A 76 1.94 21.03 0.26
CA ALA A 76 0.79 20.71 -0.60
C ALA A 76 1.17 20.53 -2.07
N VAL A 77 2.20 21.25 -2.53
CA VAL A 77 2.73 21.11 -3.90
C VAL A 77 3.34 19.74 -4.14
N ASP A 78 4.04 19.17 -3.16
CA ASP A 78 4.65 17.83 -3.26
C ASP A 78 3.57 16.75 -3.34
N MET A 79 2.49 16.91 -2.56
CA MET A 79 1.32 16.03 -2.60
C MET A 79 0.43 16.25 -3.84
N ALA A 80 0.77 17.22 -4.70
CA ALA A 80 0.06 17.54 -5.92
C ALA A 80 0.78 17.14 -7.19
N TYR A 81 2.10 17.08 -7.17
CA TYR A 81 2.90 16.67 -8.31
C TYR A 81 2.76 15.16 -8.56
N THR A 82 2.23 14.79 -9.72
CA THR A 82 2.02 13.39 -10.13
C THR A 82 2.60 13.12 -11.51
N ILE A 83 3.22 11.95 -11.66
CA ILE A 83 3.66 11.42 -12.96
C ILE A 83 2.41 10.94 -13.70
N ARG A 84 2.17 11.52 -14.89
CA ARG A 84 1.03 11.15 -15.73
C ARG A 84 1.28 9.80 -16.40
N GLU A 85 0.19 9.06 -16.62
CA GLU A 85 0.21 7.81 -17.41
C GLU A 85 1.22 6.76 -16.90
N LEU A 86 1.54 6.80 -15.61
CA LEU A 86 2.48 5.90 -14.97
C LEU A 86 2.03 4.42 -15.02
N MET A 87 0.72 4.22 -15.10
CA MET A 87 0.05 2.92 -15.11
C MET A 87 -1.38 3.05 -15.67
N PRO A 88 -1.92 2.03 -16.37
CA PRO A 88 -3.31 2.02 -16.83
C PRO A 88 -4.33 2.09 -15.69
N LEU A 89 -5.50 2.69 -15.96
CA LEU A 89 -6.56 2.87 -14.94
C LEU A 89 -7.06 1.53 -14.35
N ASP A 90 -7.17 0.48 -15.16
CA ASP A 90 -7.66 -0.81 -14.67
C ASP A 90 -6.65 -1.50 -13.75
N GLU A 91 -5.35 -1.38 -14.04
CA GLU A 91 -4.30 -1.83 -13.13
C GLU A 91 -4.33 -1.01 -11.82
N HIS A 92 -4.64 0.30 -11.91
CA HIS A 92 -4.90 1.09 -10.71
C HIS A 92 -6.05 0.51 -9.87
N ARG A 93 -7.19 0.20 -10.47
CA ARG A 93 -8.35 -0.36 -9.76
C ARG A 93 -8.05 -1.73 -9.14
N GLN A 94 -7.36 -2.60 -9.86
CA GLN A 94 -6.97 -3.93 -9.36
C GLN A 94 -6.08 -3.81 -8.12
N LYS A 95 -5.08 -2.93 -8.16
CA LYS A 95 -4.18 -2.70 -7.02
C LYS A 95 -4.87 -2.02 -5.84
N ASP A 96 -5.80 -1.09 -6.09
CA ASP A 96 -6.61 -0.48 -5.02
C ASP A 96 -7.46 -1.55 -4.31
N LYS A 97 -8.13 -2.44 -5.07
CA LYS A 97 -8.87 -3.58 -4.53
C LYS A 97 -7.97 -4.49 -3.70
N PHE A 98 -6.80 -4.85 -4.22
CA PHE A 98 -5.83 -5.68 -3.49
C PHE A 98 -5.43 -5.07 -2.14
N ILE A 99 -5.14 -3.76 -2.07
CA ILE A 99 -4.79 -3.09 -0.81
C ILE A 99 -5.91 -3.23 0.23
N PHE A 100 -7.15 -2.98 -0.18
CA PHE A 100 -8.30 -3.07 0.72
C PHE A 100 -8.58 -4.49 1.19
N ASP A 101 -8.53 -5.46 0.27
CA ASP A 101 -8.72 -6.88 0.60
C ASP A 101 -7.63 -7.36 1.55
N PHE A 102 -6.37 -7.01 1.29
CA PHE A 102 -5.23 -7.38 2.13
C PHE A 102 -5.29 -6.79 3.54
N ILE A 103 -5.63 -5.50 3.66
CA ILE A 103 -5.78 -4.90 5.00
C ILE A 103 -6.98 -5.49 5.74
N THR A 104 -8.08 -5.75 5.04
CA THR A 104 -9.28 -6.32 5.64
C THR A 104 -9.03 -7.74 6.11
N SER A 105 -8.30 -8.56 5.34
CA SER A 105 -7.95 -9.92 5.76
C SER A 105 -7.03 -9.93 6.98
N LEU A 106 -6.08 -9.00 7.08
CA LEU A 106 -5.17 -8.90 8.23
C LEU A 106 -5.84 -8.37 9.50
N ARG A 107 -6.83 -7.47 9.39
CA ARG A 107 -7.40 -6.75 10.55
C ARG A 107 -8.84 -7.13 10.87
N GLY A 108 -9.47 -7.98 10.06
CA GLY A 108 -10.89 -8.31 10.09
C GLY A 108 -11.81 -7.21 9.55
N ARG A 109 -11.34 -5.95 9.51
CA ARG A 109 -12.05 -4.81 8.91
C ARG A 109 -11.09 -3.81 8.29
N CYS A 110 -11.54 -3.12 7.25
CA CYS A 110 -10.82 -1.97 6.72
C CYS A 110 -10.83 -0.82 7.75
N PRO A 111 -9.67 -0.21 8.08
CA PRO A 111 -9.61 0.99 8.91
C PRO A 111 -10.38 2.15 8.30
N SER A 112 -10.96 2.99 9.14
CA SER A 112 -11.64 4.21 8.69
C SER A 112 -10.63 5.34 8.38
N PRO A 113 -11.04 6.40 7.66
CA PRO A 113 -10.20 7.59 7.48
C PRO A 113 -9.69 8.17 8.81
N GLU A 114 -10.50 8.14 9.87
CA GLU A 114 -10.17 8.63 11.21
C GLU A 114 -9.11 7.74 11.88
N ASP A 115 -9.15 6.42 11.67
CA ASP A 115 -8.09 5.51 12.12
C ASP A 115 -6.75 5.84 11.45
N VAL A 116 -6.76 6.22 10.17
CA VAL A 116 -5.56 6.62 9.42
C VAL A 116 -5.01 7.95 9.92
N LEU A 117 -5.89 8.92 10.23
CA LEU A 117 -5.47 10.23 10.76
C LEU A 117 -4.83 10.13 12.15
N SER A 118 -5.40 9.29 13.01
CA SER A 118 -5.00 9.16 14.42
C SER A 118 -3.84 8.19 14.65
N ASN A 119 -3.69 7.16 13.81
CA ASN A 119 -2.72 6.09 14.04
C ASN A 119 -1.63 6.06 12.94
N VAL A 120 -0.42 6.46 13.32
CA VAL A 120 0.77 6.45 12.44
C VAL A 120 1.06 5.06 11.90
N ASN A 121 0.84 3.99 12.67
CA ASN A 121 1.11 2.62 12.22
C ASN A 121 0.11 2.20 11.14
N THR A 122 -1.18 2.48 11.34
CA THR A 122 -2.21 2.23 10.33
C THR A 122 -1.88 2.96 9.03
N ALA A 123 -1.56 4.25 9.11
CA ALA A 123 -1.20 5.04 7.94
C ALA A 123 0.11 4.56 7.28
N SER A 124 1.09 4.08 8.06
CA SER A 124 2.33 3.51 7.54
C SER A 124 2.09 2.20 6.80
N CYS A 125 1.18 1.35 7.27
CA CYS A 125 0.78 0.13 6.57
C CYS A 125 0.14 0.45 5.21
N PHE A 126 -0.79 1.41 5.17
CA PHE A 126 -1.36 1.86 3.89
C PHE A 126 -0.28 2.41 2.96
N LEU A 127 0.59 3.30 3.45
CA LEU A 127 1.64 3.88 2.61
C LEU A 127 2.57 2.79 2.09
N LEU A 128 2.99 1.83 2.92
CA LEU A 128 3.82 0.70 2.48
C LEU A 128 3.15 -0.07 1.34
N LEU A 129 1.87 -0.42 1.46
CA LEU A 129 1.17 -1.16 0.41
C LEU A 129 1.02 -0.33 -0.88
N VAL A 130 0.77 0.98 -0.75
CA VAL A 130 0.77 1.92 -1.88
C VAL A 130 2.13 1.90 -2.58
N MET A 131 3.23 1.96 -1.84
CA MET A 131 4.58 1.92 -2.42
C MET A 131 4.88 0.56 -3.07
N GLN A 132 4.46 -0.56 -2.48
CA GLN A 132 4.65 -1.90 -3.05
C GLN A 132 3.81 -2.14 -4.32
N THR A 133 2.73 -1.38 -4.48
CA THR A 133 1.84 -1.43 -5.64
C THR A 133 2.10 -0.29 -6.64
N ALA A 134 3.17 0.48 -6.43
CA ALA A 134 3.71 1.43 -7.39
C ALA A 134 3.96 0.80 -8.76
N SER A 135 4.11 1.63 -9.79
CA SER A 135 4.58 1.16 -11.10
C SER A 135 6.01 0.65 -10.99
N SER A 136 6.28 -0.52 -11.58
CA SER A 136 7.61 -1.13 -11.67
C SER A 136 8.46 -0.52 -12.79
N ASN A 137 7.87 0.30 -13.66
CA ASN A 137 8.56 0.88 -14.82
C ASN A 137 9.53 1.99 -14.43
N ILE A 138 9.33 2.61 -13.27
CA ILE A 138 10.20 3.66 -12.75
C ILE A 138 10.68 3.23 -11.36
N PRO A 139 11.99 3.21 -11.10
CA PRO A 139 12.51 2.82 -9.80
C PRO A 139 12.07 3.80 -8.71
N LEU A 140 11.67 3.23 -7.57
CA LEU A 140 11.44 3.99 -6.35
C LEU A 140 12.77 4.38 -5.71
N LYS A 141 12.86 5.61 -5.19
CA LYS A 141 14.05 6.04 -4.44
C LYS A 141 14.29 5.08 -3.26
N PRO A 142 15.54 4.66 -2.97
CA PRO A 142 15.82 3.61 -1.98
C PRO A 142 15.26 3.91 -0.59
N GLN A 143 15.15 5.19 -0.24
CA GLN A 143 14.69 5.65 1.06
C GLN A 143 13.24 5.25 1.33
N TRP A 144 12.42 5.03 0.30
CA TRP A 144 11.02 4.64 0.42
C TRP A 144 10.81 3.14 0.67
N LYS A 145 11.86 2.32 0.54
CA LYS A 145 11.80 0.88 0.82
C LYS A 145 11.89 0.59 2.32
N SER A 146 12.39 1.53 3.12
CA SER A 146 12.53 1.39 4.58
C SER A 146 11.23 1.72 5.31
N LEU A 147 10.71 0.78 6.10
CA LEU A 147 9.54 1.01 6.94
C LEU A 147 9.76 2.14 7.96
N ALA A 148 10.98 2.29 8.48
CA ALA A 148 11.32 3.36 9.41
C ALA A 148 11.17 4.74 8.75
N ASN A 149 11.63 4.86 7.51
CA ASN A 149 11.53 6.09 6.71
C ASN A 149 10.07 6.41 6.37
N LEU A 150 9.30 5.41 5.92
CA LEU A 150 7.86 5.58 5.66
C LEU A 150 7.11 6.03 6.91
N ARG A 151 7.41 5.44 8.08
CA ARG A 151 6.82 5.85 9.36
C ARG A 151 7.19 7.30 9.69
N ALA A 152 8.42 7.72 9.43
CA ALA A 152 8.87 9.09 9.64
C ALA A 152 8.10 10.09 8.76
N VAL A 153 7.82 9.74 7.51
CA VAL A 153 7.00 10.57 6.60
C VAL A 153 5.55 10.61 7.02
N VAL A 154 4.98 9.47 7.43
CA VAL A 154 3.59 9.39 7.89
C VAL A 154 3.36 10.14 9.20
N LYS A 155 4.40 10.51 9.97
CA LYS A 155 4.25 11.44 11.10
C LYS A 155 3.80 12.83 10.66
N GLN A 156 3.99 13.20 9.40
CA GLN A 156 3.50 14.47 8.87
C GLN A 156 1.99 14.40 8.60
N GLU A 157 1.25 15.38 9.13
CA GLU A 157 -0.21 15.41 9.05
C GLU A 157 -0.73 15.45 7.61
N ILE A 158 -0.04 16.15 6.71
CA ILE A 158 -0.42 16.25 5.29
C ILE A 158 -0.47 14.89 4.59
N VAL A 159 0.44 13.98 4.95
CA VAL A 159 0.50 12.62 4.41
C VAL A 159 -0.68 11.82 4.93
N ARG A 160 -0.95 11.87 6.25
CA ARG A 160 -2.10 11.17 6.84
C ARG A 160 -3.42 11.68 6.31
N LYS A 161 -3.57 12.99 6.11
CA LYS A 161 -4.77 13.59 5.48
C LYS A 161 -4.96 13.08 4.05
N THR A 162 -3.90 13.00 3.27
CA THR A 162 -3.96 12.50 1.90
C THR A 162 -4.32 11.00 1.87
N LEU A 163 -3.70 10.20 2.73
CA LEU A 163 -4.02 8.77 2.89
C LEU A 163 -5.46 8.55 3.37
N ALA A 164 -5.92 9.30 4.38
CA ALA A 164 -7.28 9.20 4.89
C ALA A 164 -8.31 9.54 3.81
N ASN A 165 -8.02 10.53 2.96
CA ASN A 165 -8.85 10.84 1.80
C ASN A 165 -8.85 9.71 0.77
N ALA A 166 -7.68 9.10 0.51
CA ALA A 166 -7.56 7.93 -0.38
C ALA A 166 -8.39 6.74 0.14
N VAL A 167 -8.34 6.47 1.46
CA VAL A 167 -9.20 5.46 2.11
C VAL A 167 -10.68 5.79 1.94
N ARG A 168 -11.08 7.03 2.19
CA ARG A 168 -12.47 7.49 2.04
C ARG A 168 -12.98 7.28 0.60
N CYS A 169 -12.18 7.66 -0.39
CA CYS A 169 -12.53 7.53 -1.80
C CYS A 169 -12.31 6.12 -2.37
N LYS A 170 -11.80 5.19 -1.55
CA LYS A 170 -11.40 3.84 -1.96
C LYS A 170 -10.46 3.82 -3.16
N THR A 171 -9.53 4.77 -3.23
CA THR A 171 -8.53 4.80 -4.31
C THR A 171 -7.20 5.39 -3.88
N PHE A 172 -6.11 4.77 -4.32
CA PHE A 172 -4.74 5.20 -4.09
C PHE A 172 -4.02 5.62 -5.38
N MET A 173 -4.73 5.78 -6.49
CA MET A 173 -4.13 6.13 -7.78
C MET A 173 -3.20 7.36 -7.69
N ARG A 174 -3.71 8.48 -7.15
CA ARG A 174 -2.90 9.70 -6.98
C ARG A 174 -1.66 9.47 -6.13
N MET A 175 -1.81 8.74 -5.02
CA MET A 175 -0.70 8.44 -4.11
C MET A 175 0.37 7.61 -4.80
N ARG A 176 -0.01 6.61 -5.61
CA ARG A 176 0.95 5.81 -6.39
C ARG A 176 1.69 6.62 -7.44
N CYS A 177 1.08 7.68 -7.95
CA CYS A 177 1.70 8.50 -8.99
C CYS A 177 2.50 9.70 -8.48
N LEU A 178 2.68 9.92 -7.16
CA LEU A 178 3.43 11.09 -6.70
C LEU A 178 4.89 11.02 -7.16
N GLY A 179 5.37 12.08 -7.82
CA GLY A 179 6.72 12.10 -8.39
C GLY A 179 7.82 11.94 -7.35
N LEU A 180 7.58 12.43 -6.13
CA LEU A 180 8.56 12.38 -5.04
C LEU A 180 9.01 10.96 -4.65
N TRP A 181 8.21 9.93 -5.00
CA TRP A 181 8.53 8.52 -4.80
C TRP A 181 9.60 7.97 -5.74
N TYR A 182 9.74 8.56 -6.92
CA TYR A 182 10.45 7.97 -8.05
C TYR A 182 11.78 8.66 -8.32
N GLU A 183 12.79 7.89 -8.70
CA GLU A 183 14.06 8.46 -9.13
C GLU A 183 13.88 9.28 -10.40
N GLY A 184 14.51 10.46 -10.46
CA GLY A 184 14.39 11.38 -11.60
C GLY A 184 13.18 12.32 -11.58
N TYR A 185 12.37 12.30 -10.51
CA TYR A 185 11.17 13.13 -10.34
C TYR A 185 11.09 13.84 -8.99
#